data_AF-A0A3S0Z322-F1
#
_entry.id   AF-A0A3S0Z322-F1
#
_cell.length_a   1.000
_cell.length_b   1.000
_cell.length_c   1.000
_cell.angle_alpha   90.00
_cell.angle_beta   90.00
_cell.angle_gamma   90.00
#
_symmetry.space_group_name_H-M   'P 1'
#
loop_
_entity.id
_entity.type
_entity.pdbx_description
1 polymer ?
#
loop_
_entity_poly.entity_id
_entity_poly.type
_entity_poly.pdbx_seq_one_letter_code
_entity_poly.pdbx_strand_id
1 'polypeptide(L)'
;MNIMEERLEFTTDTTVATQLSDLIILVVGTPSLPTGEANLTYIEKATSDVAIAMNDHKVIAIMVSVETNHRIQGVLKRPILIDGRNMFCSEE
;
A
#
# COMPACT_ATOMS: atom_id res chain seq x y z
N MET A 1 20.36 14.30 11.83
CA MET A 1 19.28 13.35 12.24
C MET A 1 18.04 13.75 11.47
N ASN A 2 17.42 12.86 10.69
CA ASN A 2 16.39 13.24 9.68
C ASN A 2 15.24 14.11 10.20
N ILE A 3 14.88 13.99 11.48
CA ILE A 3 13.86 14.82 12.15
C ILE A 3 14.34 16.28 12.31
N MET A 4 15.60 16.48 12.71
CA MET A 4 16.18 17.82 12.89
C MET A 4 16.42 18.54 11.55
N GLU A 5 16.37 17.80 10.46
CA GLU A 5 16.60 18.29 9.10
C GLU A 5 15.28 18.31 8.29
N GLU A 6 14.13 18.16 8.97
CA GLU A 6 12.77 18.24 8.40
C GLU A 6 12.51 17.29 7.21
N ARG A 7 13.26 16.18 7.13
CA ARG A 7 13.09 15.14 6.09
C ARG A 7 12.25 13.95 6.55
N LEU A 8 11.80 13.95 7.80
CA LEU A 8 10.96 12.91 8.38
C LEU A 8 9.91 13.54 9.29
N GLU A 9 8.66 13.36 8.93
CA GLU A 9 7.50 13.80 9.70
C GLU A 9 6.60 12.59 10.00
N PHE A 10 5.93 12.63 11.15
CA PHE A 10 4.94 11.64 11.54
C PHE A 10 3.57 12.30 11.61
N THR A 11 2.59 11.68 10.97
CA THR A 11 1.20 12.13 11.01
C THR A 11 0.27 10.94 11.08
N THR A 12 -0.91 11.15 11.66
CA THR A 12 -2.03 10.20 11.60
C THR A 12 -3.06 10.59 10.55
N ASP A 13 -2.86 11.73 9.86
CA ASP A 13 -3.72 12.19 8.79
C ASP A 13 -3.27 11.59 7.45
N THR A 14 -3.96 10.52 7.04
CA THR A 14 -3.72 9.85 5.75
C THR A 14 -3.95 10.78 4.57
N THR A 15 -4.84 11.78 4.68
CA THR A 15 -5.15 12.69 3.58
C THR A 15 -3.96 13.57 3.27
N VAL A 16 -3.41 14.21 4.30
CA VAL A 16 -2.23 15.07 4.18
C VAL A 16 -1.03 14.25 3.70
N ALA A 17 -0.79 13.08 4.31
CA ALA A 17 0.31 12.20 3.91
C ALA A 17 0.21 11.76 2.44
N THR A 18 -1.00 11.41 1.99
CA THR A 18 -1.23 10.98 0.60
C THR A 18 -0.98 12.13 -0.37
N GLN A 19 -1.59 13.29 -0.12
CA GLN A 19 -1.55 14.42 -1.06
C GLN A 19 -0.14 14.98 -1.25
N LEU A 20 0.72 14.92 -0.23
CA LEU A 20 2.10 15.40 -0.28
C LEU A 20 3.11 14.39 -0.85
N SER A 21 2.68 13.14 -1.12
CA SER A 21 3.59 12.06 -1.52
C SER A 21 3.50 11.75 -3.01
N ASP A 22 4.65 11.54 -3.65
CA ASP A 22 4.74 10.95 -5.00
C ASP A 22 4.75 9.41 -4.96
N LEU A 23 5.34 8.85 -3.90
CA LEU A 23 5.47 7.41 -3.64
C LEU A 23 4.89 7.07 -2.26
N ILE A 24 3.98 6.10 -2.23
CA ILE A 24 3.35 5.61 -1.00
C ILE A 24 3.70 4.15 -0.82
N ILE A 25 4.30 3.80 0.32
CA ILE A 25 4.65 2.43 0.68
C ILE A 25 3.71 1.97 1.81
N LEU A 26 2.87 0.97 1.51
CA LEU A 26 1.97 0.36 2.49
C LEU A 26 2.69 -0.75 3.23
N VAL A 27 2.96 -0.51 4.53
CA VAL A 27 3.62 -1.46 5.45
C VAL A 27 2.71 -1.74 6.64
N VAL A 28 1.47 -2.15 6.33
CA VAL A 28 0.48 -2.50 7.36
C VAL A 28 0.66 -3.94 7.82
N GLY A 29 0.29 -4.21 9.07
CA GLY A 29 0.31 -5.57 9.60
C GLY A 29 -0.71 -6.47 8.88
N THR A 30 -0.28 -7.65 8.47
CA THR A 30 -1.15 -8.72 7.95
C THR A 30 -1.14 -9.91 8.92
N PRO A 31 -1.80 -9.81 10.09
CA PRO A 31 -1.86 -10.92 11.03
C PRO A 31 -2.52 -12.13 10.37
N SER A 32 -2.12 -13.34 10.74
CA SER A 32 -2.75 -14.55 10.24
C SER A 32 -4.17 -14.71 10.78
N LEU A 33 -5.08 -15.17 9.92
CA LEU A 33 -6.40 -15.65 10.27
C LEU A 33 -6.30 -16.95 11.09
N PRO A 34 -7.39 -17.40 11.75
CA PRO A 34 -7.41 -18.68 12.45
C PRO A 34 -7.08 -19.89 11.54
N THR A 35 -7.28 -19.73 10.23
CA THR A 35 -6.92 -20.72 9.20
C THR A 35 -5.42 -20.74 8.86
N GLY A 36 -4.63 -19.80 9.41
CA GLY A 36 -3.20 -19.62 9.13
C GLY A 36 -2.92 -18.67 7.97
N GLU A 37 -3.92 -18.30 7.18
CA GLU A 37 -3.77 -17.44 6.00
C GLU A 37 -3.58 -15.97 6.40
N ALA A 38 -2.87 -15.19 5.59
CA ALA A 38 -2.70 -13.75 5.85
C ALA A 38 -4.03 -13.00 5.75
N ASN A 39 -4.35 -12.17 6.75
CA ASN A 39 -5.50 -11.27 6.69
C ASN A 39 -5.17 -10.02 5.86
N LEU A 40 -5.74 -9.93 4.65
CA LEU A 40 -5.51 -8.81 3.72
C LEU A 40 -6.39 -7.58 3.96
N THR A 41 -7.37 -7.66 4.87
CA THR A 41 -8.32 -6.56 5.15
C THR A 41 -7.62 -5.24 5.49
N TYR A 42 -6.46 -5.31 6.15
CA TYR A 42 -5.68 -4.11 6.50
C TYR A 42 -5.05 -3.44 5.27
N ILE A 43 -4.61 -4.22 4.29
CA ILE A 43 -4.08 -3.70 3.02
C ILE A 43 -5.22 -3.09 2.22
N GLU A 44 -6.37 -3.77 2.13
CA GLU A 44 -7.54 -3.27 1.44
C GLU A 44 -8.01 -1.95 2.03
N LYS A 45 -8.12 -1.87 3.36
CA LYS A 45 -8.48 -0.63 4.06
C LYS A 45 -7.48 0.49 3.79
N ALA A 46 -6.18 0.23 3.94
CA ALA A 46 -5.15 1.24 3.70
C ALA A 46 -5.13 1.73 2.25
N THR A 47 -5.31 0.81 1.30
CA THR A 47 -5.40 1.13 -0.13
C THR A 47 -6.64 1.98 -0.42
N SER A 48 -7.78 1.66 0.19
CA SER A 48 -9.01 2.44 0.07
C SER A 48 -8.85 3.85 0.66
N ASP A 49 -8.27 3.97 1.85
CA ASP A 49 -8.05 5.25 2.53
C ASP A 49 -7.14 6.17 1.68
N VAL A 50 -6.07 5.61 1.08
CA VAL A 50 -5.20 6.31 0.14
C VAL A 50 -5.95 6.70 -1.13
N ALA A 51 -6.67 5.78 -1.76
CA ALA A 51 -7.39 6.03 -3.02
C ALA A 51 -8.42 7.17 -2.90
N ILE A 52 -9.10 7.28 -1.75
CA ILE A 52 -10.05 8.37 -1.48
C ILE A 52 -9.33 9.73 -1.33
N ALA A 53 -8.11 9.73 -0.80
CA ALA A 53 -7.34 10.94 -0.55
C ALA A 53 -6.48 11.42 -1.74
N MET A 54 -6.32 10.60 -2.78
CA MET A 54 -5.52 10.92 -3.96
C MET A 54 -6.04 12.17 -4.68
N ASN A 55 -5.13 13.10 -4.97
CA ASN A 55 -5.38 14.35 -5.69
C ASN A 55 -4.69 14.43 -7.06
N ASP A 56 -3.75 13.54 -7.33
CA ASP A 56 -2.99 13.41 -8.57
C ASP A 56 -2.46 11.98 -8.75
N HIS A 57 -1.53 11.81 -9.70
CA HIS A 57 -0.87 10.52 -9.95
C HIS A 57 0.13 10.20 -8.86
N LYS A 58 0.05 8.98 -8.32
CA LYS A 58 0.95 8.49 -7.26
C LYS A 58 1.31 7.04 -7.53
N VAL A 59 2.51 6.63 -7.12
CA VAL A 59 2.94 5.23 -7.14
C VAL A 59 2.66 4.60 -5.78
N ILE A 60 1.98 3.47 -5.76
CA ILE A 60 1.69 2.72 -4.53
C ILE A 60 2.41 1.38 -4.56
N ALA A 61 3.28 1.15 -3.57
CA ALA A 61 3.97 -0.12 -3.36
C ALA A 61 3.46 -0.79 -2.08
N ILE A 62 3.16 -2.09 -2.16
CA ILE A 62 2.71 -2.88 -1.01
C ILE A 62 3.85 -3.78 -0.56
N MET A 63 4.27 -3.65 0.70
CA MET A 63 5.33 -4.48 1.29
C MET A 63 4.70 -5.48 2.27
N VAL A 64 4.80 -6.77 1.94
CA VAL A 64 4.23 -7.87 2.73
C VAL A 64 5.23 -9.01 2.89
N SER A 65 4.94 -9.94 3.80
CA SER A 65 5.75 -11.16 3.95
C SER A 65 5.80 -11.97 2.65
N VAL A 66 6.85 -12.76 2.45
CA VAL A 66 6.99 -13.65 1.27
C VAL A 66 5.78 -14.57 1.13
N GLU A 67 5.30 -15.13 2.24
CA GLU A 67 4.12 -16.01 2.25
C GLU A 67 2.85 -15.27 1.84
N THR A 68 2.64 -14.06 2.38
CA THR A 68 1.53 -13.19 1.98
C THR A 68 1.63 -12.84 0.50
N ASN A 69 2.83 -12.57 -0.02
CA ASN A 69 3.03 -12.27 -1.43
C ASN A 69 2.69 -13.47 -2.33
N HIS A 70 3.11 -14.70 -1.97
CA HIS A 70 2.71 -15.91 -2.68
C HIS A 70 1.18 -16.10 -2.69
N ARG A 71 0.52 -15.80 -1.56
CA ARG A 71 -0.93 -15.88 -1.43
C ARG A 71 -1.65 -14.84 -2.29
N ILE A 72 -1.16 -13.60 -2.26
CA ILE A 72 -1.61 -12.51 -3.12
C ILE A 72 -1.42 -12.92 -4.58
N GLN A 73 -0.29 -13.51 -4.97
CA GLN A 73 -0.05 -13.97 -6.35
C GLN A 73 -0.98 -15.12 -6.80
N GLY A 74 -1.42 -15.97 -5.87
CA GLY A 74 -2.39 -17.03 -6.13
C GLY A 74 -3.83 -16.52 -6.36
N VAL A 75 -4.19 -15.39 -5.74
CA VAL A 75 -5.50 -14.72 -5.88
C VAL A 75 -5.46 -13.68 -7.00
N LEU A 76 -4.33 -13.01 -7.16
CA LEU A 76 -4.03 -11.95 -8.11
C LEU A 76 -2.84 -12.44 -8.94
N LYS A 77 -3.07 -12.90 -10.17
CA LYS A 77 -2.02 -13.49 -11.03
C LYS A 77 -0.79 -12.58 -11.29
N ARG A 78 -0.75 -11.34 -10.80
CA ARG A 78 0.24 -10.29 -11.10
C ARG A 78 0.36 -9.26 -9.96
N PRO A 79 1.53 -8.60 -9.79
CA PRO A 79 1.70 -7.52 -8.81
C PRO A 79 0.74 -6.34 -9.10
N ILE A 80 0.19 -5.75 -8.03
CA ILE A 80 -0.75 -4.62 -8.13
C ILE A 80 0.06 -3.32 -8.19
N LEU A 81 0.05 -2.67 -9.35
CA LEU A 81 0.42 -1.27 -9.52
C LEU A 81 -0.88 -0.47 -9.67
N ILE A 82 -1.11 0.45 -8.75
CA ILE A 82 -2.22 1.41 -8.83
C ILE A 82 -1.64 2.69 -9.40
N ASP A 83 -1.91 2.94 -10.68
CA ASP A 83 -1.69 4.20 -11.36
C ASP A 83 -3.07 4.89 -11.43
N GLY A 84 -3.13 6.19 -11.12
CA GLY A 84 -4.32 6.99 -10.81
C GLY A 84 -5.53 6.97 -11.75
N ARG A 85 -5.60 6.10 -12.77
CA ARG A 85 -6.84 5.78 -13.52
C ARG A 85 -7.02 4.30 -13.90
N ASN A 86 -6.12 3.38 -13.54
CA ASN A 86 -6.24 1.96 -13.85
C ASN A 86 -5.39 1.07 -12.91
N MET A 87 -5.98 -0.06 -12.52
CA MET A 87 -5.27 -1.18 -11.94
C MET A 87 -4.56 -1.91 -13.09
N PHE A 88 -3.25 -1.67 -13.26
CA PHE A 88 -2.50 -2.33 -14.33
C PHE A 88 -1.94 -3.67 -13.84
N CYS A 89 -2.32 -4.73 -14.54
CA CYS A 89 -1.52 -5.94 -14.64
C CYS A 89 -0.39 -5.64 -15.65
N SER A 90 0.88 -5.68 -15.23
CA SER A 90 1.98 -5.60 -16.20
C SER A 90 1.95 -6.83 -17.12
N GLU A 91 1.90 -6.60 -18.42
CA GLU A 91 2.18 -7.62 -19.42
C GLU A 91 3.70 -7.71 -19.62
N GLU A 92 4.27 -8.84 -19.21
CA GLU A 92 5.34 -9.50 -19.97
C GLU A 92 4.77 -10.80 -20.52
#